data_AF-A0A8J2YUG7-F1
#
_entry.id   AF-A0A8J2YUG7-F1
#
_cell.length_a   1.000
_cell.length_b   1.000
_cell.length_c   1.000
_cell.angle_alpha   90.00
_cell.angle_beta   90.00
_cell.angle_gamma   90.00
#
_symmetry.space_group_name_H-M   'P 1'
#
loop_
_entity.id
_entity.type
_entity.pdbx_description
1 polymer ?
#
loop_
_entity_poly.entity_id
_entity_poly.type
_entity_poly.pdbx_seq_one_letter_code
_entity_poly.pdbx_strand_id
1 'polypeptide(L)' 'MTVIYDVWHVRPIDDENDTGKHIGFFSSEESAKAAIELLKTKPGFADYPDDFEIYDTRLNLTGWAYGF' A
#
# COMPACT_ATOMS: atom_id res chain seq x y z
N MET A 1 -20.86 4.65 -4.70
CA MET A 1 -19.66 4.61 -3.84
C MET A 1 -18.45 4.51 -4.75
N THR A 2 -17.43 5.33 -4.54
CA THR A 2 -16.22 5.37 -5.39
C THR A 2 -15.23 4.32 -4.91
N VAL A 3 -14.84 3.42 -5.80
CA VAL A 3 -13.73 2.47 -5.55
C VAL A 3 -12.43 3.24 -5.63
N ILE A 4 -11.56 3.01 -4.65
CA ILE A 4 -10.19 3.51 -4.61
C ILE A 4 -9.26 2.33 -4.34
N TYR A 5 -7.97 2.51 -4.61
CA TYR A 5 -6.95 1.48 -4.53
C TYR A 5 -5.95 1.89 -3.46
N ASP A 6 -5.83 1.08 -2.42
CA ASP A 6 -4.93 1.26 -1.29
C ASP A 6 -3.65 0.44 -1.54
N VAL A 7 -2.50 1.10 -1.53
CA VAL A 7 -1.21 0.47 -1.83
C VAL A 7 -0.36 0.36 -0.58
N TRP A 8 0.17 -0.83 -0.35
CA TRP A 8 1.08 -1.14 0.75
C TRP A 8 2.35 -1.81 0.22
N HIS A 9 3.45 -1.66 0.95
CA HIS A 9 4.64 -2.48 0.81
C HIS A 9 4.79 -3.31 2.09
N VAL A 10 4.60 -4.62 2.02
CA VAL A 10 4.46 -5.49 3.19
C VAL A 10 5.50 -6.60 3.14
N ARG A 11 6.33 -6.68 4.18
CA ARG A 11 7.37 -7.71 4.27
C ARG A 11 7.46 -8.27 5.68
N PRO A 12 7.36 -9.59 5.90
CA PRO A 12 7.64 -10.18 7.19
C PRO A 12 9.09 -9.86 7.58
N ILE A 13 9.26 -9.09 8.66
CA ILE A 13 10.54 -8.84 9.31
C ILE A 13 10.42 -9.53 10.66
N ASP A 14 11.22 -10.57 10.88
CA ASP A 14 11.11 -11.52 11.99
C ASP A 14 11.16 -10.90 13.40
N ASP A 15 11.40 -9.59 13.54
CA ASP A 15 11.59 -8.90 14.83
C ASP A 15 10.97 -7.48 14.92
N GLU A 16 10.21 -7.00 13.92
CA GLU A 16 9.59 -5.66 13.96
C GLU A 16 8.05 -5.73 13.89
N ASN A 17 7.38 -5.09 14.86
CA ASN A 17 5.92 -5.06 15.01
C ASN A 17 5.16 -4.28 13.91
N ASP A 18 5.84 -3.72 12.91
CA ASP A 18 5.19 -2.95 11.85
C ASP A 18 5.84 -3.22 10.48
N THR A 19 5.42 -4.31 9.86
CA THR A 19 5.98 -4.86 8.61
C THR A 19 5.41 -4.21 7.35
N GLY A 20 4.42 -3.32 7.48
CA GLY A 20 3.72 -2.69 6.36
C GLY A 20 4.03 -1.20 6.23
N LYS A 21 4.49 -0.76 5.06
CA LYS A 21 4.60 0.66 4.69
C LYS A 21 3.40 1.02 3.82
N HIS A 22 2.47 1.79 4.37
CA HIS A 22 1.38 2.37 3.58
C HIS A 22 1.93 3.40 2.59
N ILE A 23 1.64 3.19 1.30
CA ILE A 23 2.10 4.04 0.21
C ILE A 23 1.07 5.13 -0.11
N GLY A 24 -0.21 4.78 -0.13
CA GLY A 24 -1.29 5.75 -0.34
C GLY A 24 -2.50 5.19 -1.07
N PHE A 25 -3.51 6.06 -1.21
CA PHE A 25 -4.73 5.78 -1.96
C PHE A 25 -4.70 6.38 -3.37
N PHE A 26 -5.21 5.63 -4.33
CA PHE A 26 -5.32 6.02 -5.73
C PHE A 26 -6.75 5.88 -6.23
N SER A 27 -7.17 6.78 -7.11
CA SER A 27 -8.51 6.75 -7.70
C SER A 27 -8.68 5.71 -8.81
N SER A 28 -7.58 5.12 -9.30
CA SER A 28 -7.58 4.11 -10.36
C SER A 28 -6.46 3.10 -10.15
N GLU A 29 -6.66 1.88 -10.65
CA GLU A 29 -5.68 0.78 -10.52
C GLU A 29 -4.40 1.10 -11.31
N GLU A 30 -4.55 1.78 -12.45
CA GLU A 30 -3.43 2.19 -13.30
C GLU A 30 -2.53 3.20 -12.58
N SER A 31 -3.12 4.12 -11.82
CA SER A 31 -2.37 5.11 -11.04
C SER A 31 -1.62 4.46 -9.88
N ALA A 32 -2.23 3.45 -9.23
CA ALA A 32 -1.58 2.64 -8.20
C ALA A 32 -0.38 1.86 -8.79
N LYS A 33 -0.57 1.19 -9.92
CA LYS A 33 0.50 0.47 -10.63
C LYS A 33 1.63 1.40 -11.06
N ALA A 34 1.32 2.59 -11.59
CA ALA A 34 2.33 3.57 -11.97
C ALA A 34 3.17 4.04 -10.76
N ALA A 35 2.55 4.22 -9.59
CA ALA A 35 3.27 4.56 -8.37
C ALA A 35 4.22 3.44 -7.93
N ILE A 36 3.76 2.18 -7.99
CA ILE A 36 4.60 1.00 -7.69
C ILE A 36 5.83 0.96 -8.61
N GLU A 37 5.65 1.11 -9.92
CA GLU A 37 6.77 1.08 -10.87
C GLU A 37 7.80 2.19 -10.60
N LEU A 38 7.36 3.39 -10.19
CA LEU A 38 8.26 4.46 -9.79
C LEU A 38 9.02 4.13 -8.50
N LEU A 39 8.35 3.50 -7.53
CA LEU A 39 8.92 3.18 -6.22
C LEU A 39 9.88 1.99 -6.26
N LYS A 40 9.67 1.02 -7.15
CA LYS A 40 10.59 -0.12 -7.38
C LYS A 40 12.03 0.30 -7.68
N THR A 41 12.26 1.55 -8.09
CA THR A 41 13.62 2.08 -8.37
C THR A 41 14.26 2.80 -7.18
N LYS A 42 13.57 2.95 -6.06
CA LYS A 42 14.05 3.70 -4.90
C LYS A 42 14.81 2.80 -3.91
N PRO A 43 15.82 3.33 -3.20
CA PRO A 43 16.53 2.57 -2.17
C PRO A 43 15.56 1.93 -1.16
N GLY A 44 15.83 0.69 -0.76
CA GLY A 44 14.96 -0.11 0.12
C GLY A 44 13.83 -0.83 -0.61
N PHE A 45 13.09 -0.15 -1.50
CA PHE A 45 12.05 -0.80 -2.32
C PHE A 45 12.64 -1.62 -3.46
N ALA A 46 13.75 -1.17 -4.05
CA ALA A 46 14.45 -1.90 -5.10
C ALA A 46 15.01 -3.25 -4.64
N ASP A 47 15.25 -3.41 -3.33
CA ASP A 47 15.71 -4.66 -2.73
C ASP A 47 14.56 -5.70 -2.63
N TYR A 48 13.31 -5.23 -2.61
CA TYR A 48 12.09 -6.04 -2.46
C TYR A 48 10.97 -5.51 -3.37
N PRO A 49 11.13 -5.57 -4.71
CA PRO A 49 10.23 -4.93 -5.65
C PRO A 49 8.87 -5.63 -5.81
N ASP A 50 8.77 -6.88 -5.35
CA ASP A 50 7.56 -7.71 -5.49
C ASP A 50 6.66 -7.68 -4.24
N ASP A 51 7.12 -7.05 -3.15
CA ASP A 51 6.42 -6.98 -1.86
C ASP A 51 5.37 -5.84 -1.82
N PHE A 52 4.92 -5.35 -2.97
CA PHE A 52 3.84 -4.38 -3.07
C PHE A 52 2.48 -5.07 -3.22
N GLU A 53 1.50 -4.60 -2.46
CA GLU A 53 0.12 -5.09 -2.45
C GLU A 53 -0.84 -3.95 -2.79
N ILE A 54 -1.84 -4.24 -3.62
CA ILE A 54 -2.94 -3.32 -3.94
C ILE A 54 -4.24 -3.92 -3.43
N TYR A 55 -4.94 -3.18 -2.59
CA TYR A 55 -6.26 -3.52 -2.08
C TYR A 55 -7.31 -2.59 -2.67
N ASP A 56 -8.45 -3.13 -3.10
CA ASP A 56 -9.60 -2.29 -3.44
C ASP A 56 -10.37 -1.93 -2.18
N THR A 57 -10.75 -0.66 -2.06
CA THR A 57 -11.59 -0.18 -0.96
C THR A 57 -12.52 0.92 -1.44
N ARG A 58 -13.33 1.46 -0.52
CA ARG A 58 -14.29 2.53 -0.84
C ARG A 58 -13.88 3.81 -0.14
N LEU A 59 -14.01 4.92 -0.86
CA LEU A 59 -13.82 6.24 -0.28
C LEU A 59 -14.86 6.52 0.82
N ASN A 60 -14.45 7.29 1.83
CA ASN A 60 -15.25 7.69 3.00
C ASN A 60 -15.64 6.54 3.94
N LEU A 61 -14.76 5.55 4.08
CA LEU A 61 -14.87 4.54 5.13
C LEU A 61 -13.94 4.87 6.31
N THR A 62 -14.39 4.58 7.52
CA THR A 62 -13.54 4.61 8.72
C THR A 62 -12.87 3.24 8.87
N GLY A 63 -11.55 3.19 8.80
CA GLY A 63 -10.78 1.96 9.00
C GLY A 63 -10.83 1.48 10.45
N TRP A 64 -10.22 2.24 11.36
CA TRP A 64 -10.26 1.94 12.80
C TRP A 64 -11.48 2.58 13.45
N ALA A 65 -12.57 1.83 13.57
CA ALA A 65 -13.85 2.36 14.06
C ALA A 65 -14.19 2.02 15.52
N TYR A 66 -13.42 1.12 16.16
CA TYR A 66 -13.84 0.50 17.42
C TYR A 66 -13.16 1.06 18.70
N GLY A 67 -12.37 2.13 18.59
CA GLY A 67 -11.61 2.71 19.71
C GLY A 67 -10.24 2.06 19.89
N PHE A 68 -9.29 2.80 20.47
CA PHE A 68 -7.89 2.36 20.65
C PHE A 68 -7.68 1.58 21.95
#